data_AF-U5XXA5-F1
#
_entry.id   AF-U5XXA5-F1
#
_cell.length_a   1.000
_cell.length_b   1.000
_cell.length_c   1.000
_cell.angle_alpha   90.00
_cell.angle_beta   90.00
_cell.angle_gamma   90.00
#
_symmetry.space_group_name_H-M   'P 1'
#
loop_
_entity.id
_entity.type
_entity.pdbx_description
1 polymer ?
#
loop_
_entity_poly.entity_id
_entity_poly.type
_entity_poly.pdbx_seq_one_letter_code
_entity_poly.pdbx_strand_id
1 'polypeptide(L)' 'WHSAGTFDVSTKTGGPFGTIKHPSELAHGANNGLDIAVRLLEPLKAEFPILSYADFYQLAGVVGVEVTGGPEVPFYPGRE' A
#
# COMPACT_ATOMS: atom_id res chain seq x y z
N TRP A 1 1.70 0.35 -6.10
CA TRP A 1 2.36 1.43 -6.87
C TRP A 1 2.20 2.80 -6.21
N HIS A 2 1.01 3.40 -6.20
CA HIS A 2 0.80 4.79 -5.75
C HIS A 2 1.36 5.10 -4.35
N SER A 3 1.14 4.21 -3.37
CA SER A 3 1.71 4.37 -2.03
C SER A 3 3.25 4.44 -2.01
N ALA A 4 3.94 3.67 -2.85
CA ALA A 4 5.41 3.68 -2.92
C ALA A 4 5.94 4.82 -3.81
N GLY A 5 5.16 5.26 -4.79
CA GLY A 5 5.54 6.26 -5.79
C GLY A 5 5.63 7.68 -5.26
N THR A 6 5.36 7.93 -3.98
CA THR A 6 5.49 9.23 -3.33
C THR A 6 6.91 9.51 -2.81
N PHE A 7 7.83 8.53 -2.87
CA PHE A 7 9.19 8.71 -2.37
C PHE A 7 9.96 9.77 -3.18
N ASP A 8 10.53 10.74 -2.47
CA ASP A 8 11.44 11.74 -3.04
C ASP A 8 12.88 11.48 -2.59
N VAL A 9 13.76 11.28 -3.57
CA VAL A 9 15.19 11.00 -3.33
C VAL A 9 15.94 12.18 -2.71
N SER A 10 15.48 13.42 -2.92
CA SER A 10 16.16 14.62 -2.42
C SER A 10 15.87 14.83 -0.95
N THR A 11 14.59 14.79 -0.58
CA THR A 11 14.13 15.03 0.79
C THR A 11 14.10 13.77 1.65
N LYS A 12 14.17 12.58 1.04
CA LYS A 12 13.97 11.27 1.71
C LYS A 12 12.61 11.13 2.38
N THR A 13 11.61 11.83 1.87
CA THR A 13 10.22 11.80 2.38
C THR A 13 9.31 11.00 1.44
N GLY A 14 8.10 10.70 1.91
CA GLY A 14 7.14 9.85 1.19
C GLY A 14 7.53 8.37 1.24
N GLY A 15 6.91 7.59 0.37
CA GLY A 15 7.13 6.15 0.28
C GLY A 15 6.03 5.32 0.98
N PRO A 16 6.21 3.98 0.99
CA PRO A 16 5.13 3.03 1.27
C PRO A 16 4.84 2.83 2.76
N PHE A 17 4.62 3.90 3.52
CA PHE A 17 4.41 3.88 4.97
C PHE A 17 2.93 3.91 5.37
N GLY A 18 2.08 3.24 4.58
CA GLY A 18 0.66 3.07 4.91
C GLY A 18 -0.18 4.36 4.90
N THR A 19 0.33 5.45 4.34
CA THR A 19 -0.32 6.78 4.35
C THR A 19 -1.48 6.90 3.36
N ILE A 20 -1.51 6.05 2.33
CA ILE A 20 -2.55 6.05 1.28
C ILE A 20 -3.97 5.91 1.82
N LYS A 21 -4.18 5.44 3.05
CA LYS A 21 -5.49 5.40 3.72
C LYS A 21 -6.02 6.77 4.16
N HIS A 22 -5.16 7.77 4.23
CA HIS A 22 -5.52 9.09 4.73
C HIS A 22 -6.35 9.84 3.68
N PRO A 23 -7.49 10.46 4.06
CA PRO A 23 -8.37 11.15 3.12
C PRO A 23 -7.66 12.21 2.26
N SER A 24 -6.67 12.91 2.84
CA SER A 24 -5.89 13.92 2.12
C SER A 24 -5.08 13.32 0.97
N GLU A 25 -4.48 12.14 1.16
CA GLU A 25 -3.70 11.48 0.12
C GLU A 25 -4.60 10.81 -0.92
N LEU A 26 -5.73 10.22 -0.51
CA LEU A 26 -6.73 9.68 -1.43
C LEU A 26 -7.35 10.77 -2.33
N ALA A 27 -7.45 12.01 -1.84
CA ALA A 27 -7.96 13.14 -2.60
C ALA A 27 -7.00 13.65 -3.69
N HIS A 28 -5.75 13.17 -3.74
CA HIS A 28 -4.86 13.49 -4.85
C HIS A 28 -5.43 12.96 -6.17
N GLY A 29 -5.47 13.78 -7.22
CA GLY A 29 -6.08 13.37 -8.50
C GLY A 29 -5.46 12.12 -9.13
N ALA A 30 -4.16 11.87 -8.87
CA ALA A 30 -3.49 10.64 -9.30
C ALA A 30 -4.03 9.38 -8.60
N ASN A 31 -4.64 9.50 -7.42
CA ASN A 31 -5.15 8.40 -6.60
C ASN A 31 -6.66 8.16 -6.79
N ASN A 32 -7.30 8.79 -7.79
CA ASN A 32 -8.72 8.63 -8.07
C ASN A 32 -9.12 7.15 -8.18
N GLY A 33 -10.10 6.74 -7.38
CA GLY A 33 -10.62 5.37 -7.31
C GLY A 33 -9.89 4.44 -6.34
N LEU A 34 -8.77 4.84 -5.73
CA LEU A 34 -8.08 4.01 -4.75
C LEU A 34 -8.82 3.90 -3.41
N ASP A 35 -9.77 4.81 -3.14
CA ASP A 35 -10.68 4.71 -2.00
C ASP A 35 -11.47 3.39 -2.01
N ILE A 36 -11.83 2.91 -3.20
CA ILE A 36 -12.52 1.61 -3.38
C ILE A 36 -11.60 0.48 -2.92
N ALA A 37 -10.34 0.47 -3.36
CA ALA A 37 -9.37 -0.55 -2.97
C ALA A 37 -9.08 -0.52 -1.47
N VAL A 38 -8.88 0.65 -0.88
CA VAL A 38 -8.68 0.82 0.58
C VAL A 38 -9.87 0.25 1.34
N ARG A 39 -11.10 0.58 0.92
CA ARG A 39 -12.33 0.10 1.58
C ARG A 39 -12.51 -1.42 1.49
N LEU A 40 -12.14 -2.03 0.36
CA LEU A 40 -12.21 -3.48 0.21
C LEU A 40 -11.15 -4.22 1.04
N LEU A 41 -9.99 -3.60 1.23
CA LEU A 41 -8.88 -4.15 2.00
C LEU A 41 -9.03 -3.99 3.51
N GLU A 42 -9.78 -2.98 3.97
CA GLU A 42 -10.00 -2.66 5.38
C GLU A 42 -10.50 -3.84 6.25
N PRO A 43 -11.56 -4.58 5.88
CA PRO A 43 -12.02 -5.71 6.70
C PRO A 43 -10.96 -6.82 6.81
N LEU A 44 -10.23 -7.09 5.72
CA LEU A 44 -9.13 -8.06 5.74
C LEU A 44 -7.99 -7.58 6.64
N LYS A 45 -7.64 -6.29 6.60
CA LYS A 45 -6.62 -5.72 7.47
C LYS A 45 -6.99 -5.86 8.96
N ALA A 46 -8.28 -5.72 9.29
CA ALA A 46 -8.78 -5.84 10.65
C ALA A 46 -8.63 -7.26 11.23
N GLU A 47 -8.65 -8.30 10.38
CA GLU A 47 -8.39 -9.69 10.79
C GLU A 47 -6.92 -9.95 11.18
N PHE A 48 -5.99 -9.09 10.72
CA PHE A 48 -4.55 -9.21 10.98
C PHE A 48 -4.00 -7.98 11.72
N PRO A 49 -4.32 -7.80 13.01
CA PRO A 49 -3.88 -6.64 13.80
C PRO A 49 -2.35 -6.58 13.98
N ILE A 50 -1.65 -7.72 13.84
CA ILE A 50 -0.19 -7.81 13.95
C ILE A 50 0.55 -7.15 12.77
N LEU A 51 -0.13 -6.95 11.64
CA LEU A 51 0.47 -6.32 10.46
C LEU A 51 0.27 -4.80 10.54
N SER A 52 1.29 -4.02 10.21
CA SER A 52 1.11 -2.59 9.96
C SER A 52 0.30 -2.37 8.68
N TYR A 53 -0.32 -1.20 8.53
CA TYR A 53 -0.94 -0.82 7.26
C TYR A 53 0.09 -0.73 6.13
N ALA A 54 1.31 -0.29 6.46
CA ALA A 54 2.40 -0.16 5.51
C ALA A 54 2.75 -1.50 4.86
N ASP A 55 3.02 -2.52 5.68
CA ASP A 55 3.33 -3.86 5.17
C ASP A 55 2.12 -4.52 4.53
N PHE A 56 0.93 -4.37 5.10
CA PHE A 56 -0.29 -4.96 4.55
C PHE A 56 -0.57 -4.49 3.11
N TYR A 57 -0.47 -3.18 2.84
CA TYR A 57 -0.68 -2.66 1.48
C TYR A 57 0.42 -3.09 0.50
N GLN A 58 1.67 -3.19 0.95
CA GLN A 58 2.72 -3.70 0.07
C GLN A 58 2.56 -5.19 -0.22
N LEU A 59 2.16 -5.99 0.77
CA LEU A 59 1.85 -7.40 0.60
C LEU A 59 0.66 -7.62 -0.34
N ALA A 60 -0.39 -6.79 -0.25
CA ALA A 60 -1.50 -6.84 -1.19
C ALA A 60 -1.04 -6.59 -2.65
N GLY A 61 -0.05 -5.71 -2.84
CA GLY A 61 0.59 -5.48 -4.14
C GLY A 61 1.37 -6.69 -4.64
N VAL A 62 2.17 -7.33 -3.77
CA VAL A 62 2.92 -8.57 -4.08
C VAL A 62 1.96 -9.68 -4.51
N VAL A 63 0.94 -9.97 -3.69
CA VAL A 63 -0.06 -11.00 -4.00
C VAL A 63 -0.77 -10.68 -5.30
N GLY A 64 -1.13 -9.42 -5.56
CA GLY A 64 -1.76 -9.01 -6.81
C GLY A 64 -0.91 -9.30 -8.05
N VAL A 65 0.42 -9.15 -7.97
CA VAL A 65 1.34 -9.52 -9.05
C VAL A 65 1.38 -11.03 -9.23
N GLU A 66 1.51 -11.79 -8.14
CA GLU A 66 1.65 -13.25 -8.19
C GLU A 66 0.37 -13.93 -8.71
N VAL A 67 -0.81 -13.54 -8.20
CA VAL A 67 -2.09 -14.15 -8.61
C VAL A 67 -2.49 -13.83 -10.05
N THR A 68 -1.90 -12.79 -10.65
CA THR A 68 -2.12 -12.43 -12.06
C THR A 68 -1.12 -13.08 -13.01
N GLY A 69 -0.31 -14.03 -12.52
CA GLY A 69 0.68 -14.76 -13.31
C GLY A 69 2.04 -14.07 -13.39
N GLY A 70 2.28 -13.07 -12.55
CA GLY A 70 3.59 -12.45 -12.37
C GLY A 70 4.59 -13.36 -11.65
N PRO A 71 5.86 -12.93 -11.54
CA PRO A 71 6.88 -13.68 -10.83
C PRO A 71 6.64 -13.65 -9.32
N GLU A 72 7.29 -14.57 -8.60
CA GLU A 72 7.43 -14.48 -7.15
C GLU A 72 8.17 -13.17 -6.79
N VAL A 73 7.61 -12.38 -5.87
CA VAL A 73 8.18 -11.10 -5.46
C VAL A 73 8.68 -11.20 -4.01
N PRO A 74 9.99 -11.07 -3.76
CA PRO A 74 10.52 -11.06 -2.40
C PRO A 74 9.86 -9.95 -1.56
N PHE A 75 9.30 -10.35 -0.42
CA PHE A 75 8.68 -9.43 0.52
C PHE A 75 9.52 -9.30 1.80
N TYR A 76 9.82 -8.06 2.18
CA TYR A 76 10.57 -7.74 3.40
C TYR A 76 9.66 -6.96 4.35
N PRO A 77 9.19 -7.58 5.46
CA PRO A 77 8.36 -6.91 6.46
C PRO A 77 9.22 -5.96 7.33
N GLY A 78 8.55 -5.09 8.08
CA GLY A 78 9.14 -4.16 9.05
C GLY A 78 8.80 -2.69 8.81
N ARG A 79 7.82 -2.36 7.96
CA ARG A 79 7.36 -0.97 7.80
C ARG A 79 6.34 -0.62 8.87
N GLU A 80 6.35 0.63 9.33
CA GLU A 80 5.33 1.20 10.24
C GLU A 80 4.55 2.33 9.58
#